data_AF-A0AA39CI12-F1
#
_entry.id   AF-A0AA39CI12-F1
#
_cell.length_a   1.000
_cell.length_b   1.000
_cell.length_c   1.000
_cell.angle_alpha   90.00
_cell.angle_beta   90.00
_cell.angle_gamma   90.00
#
_symmetry.space_group_name_H-M   'P 1'
#
loop_
_entity.id
_entity.type
_entity.pdbx_description
1 polymer ?
#
loop_
_entity_poly.entity_id
_entity_poly.type
_entity_poly.pdbx_seq_one_letter_code
_entity_poly.pdbx_strand_id
1 'polypeptide(L)'
;MPTAFPKTGTLVEAETFTYYGGWKLDSQFELEMGSPYLLAHGNGIPVADAKTVITIAEGEEGVYNVWVRAKDWVPGHHPGRFNLLINDATVPVDFGANDKDWSWEFGGKVKLRAGKSRLTLHDLTGFGGRCDAIFFSKDSISPPNGVDKQARAWRKRLRGLPEEPVDAGTFDVVVVGGGVVGAAAALTAARLGDRIALVHNSPYLGGNASVEVGLRPRGVRGSLVEEVSDRHPNGDIKAKSILDAEPTATLFMEYTVYNATTTGSRISSVHARHARTSKEIRLRAPIFIDCSGRATLGMYSNAETLVGQESRSEYNESLALQKRDEMHHGNTVFFRTKQSSSPVSFPPVPWATSVAKDFSDLRGQLTRPGVENGPGPQVIQPNHTDDPKMRRRMKGPMTHFWEYGNWLDPYTNGERIRDHLLRAIYGTFSNVKTLEPEKYANLALDWVAFVPATGEFRRYKGDYVLSEPDIRTHKAFRDGVVTNDGAFCLHYPSPDPSSAKYDFRLKDWEWDERDGKPYTVPFRCLYSRNVDNLMMAGKHIR
;
A
#
# COMPACT_ATOMS: atom_id res chain seq x y z
N MET A 1 13.90 21.92 -24.88
CA MET A 1 15.16 22.11 -24.12
C MET A 1 15.04 21.29 -22.85
N PRO A 2 15.99 20.41 -22.50
CA PRO A 2 16.00 19.81 -21.16
C PRO A 2 16.08 20.96 -20.15
N THR A 3 15.09 21.09 -19.27
CA THR A 3 15.12 22.08 -18.20
C THR A 3 16.35 21.81 -17.33
N ALA A 4 17.24 22.78 -17.19
CA ALA A 4 18.40 22.64 -16.34
C ALA A 4 17.92 22.46 -14.88
N PHE A 5 18.28 21.35 -14.23
CA PHE A 5 17.99 21.14 -12.82
C PHE A 5 18.97 21.90 -11.92
N PRO A 6 18.58 22.24 -10.68
CA PRO A 6 19.49 22.84 -9.72
C PRO A 6 20.76 21.99 -9.55
N LYS A 7 21.92 22.62 -9.65
CA LYS A 7 23.22 21.92 -9.55
C LYS A 7 23.71 21.79 -8.11
N THR A 8 23.39 22.78 -7.28
CA THR A 8 23.78 22.89 -5.87
C THR A 8 22.54 23.13 -5.02
N GLY A 9 22.67 22.93 -3.70
CA GLY A 9 21.58 23.10 -2.75
C GLY A 9 21.55 21.97 -1.72
N THR A 10 20.68 22.10 -0.72
CA THR A 10 20.45 21.09 0.31
C THR A 10 19.08 20.47 0.09
N LEU A 11 19.05 19.18 -0.26
CA LEU A 11 17.83 18.37 -0.37
C LEU A 11 17.63 17.57 0.92
N VAL A 12 16.48 17.78 1.56
CA VAL A 12 16.05 17.08 2.76
C VAL A 12 14.83 16.26 2.40
N GLU A 13 15.00 14.95 2.28
CA GLU A 13 13.87 14.05 2.02
C GLU A 13 13.16 13.79 3.36
N ALA A 14 11.83 13.83 3.37
CA ALA A 14 11.05 13.83 4.60
C ALA A 14 11.21 12.51 5.38
N GLU A 15 11.44 11.39 4.69
CA GLU A 15 11.76 10.10 5.30
C GLU A 15 13.06 10.13 6.15
N THR A 16 13.94 11.12 5.94
CA THR A 16 15.19 11.27 6.70
C THR A 16 15.02 12.06 7.99
N PHE A 17 13.80 12.53 8.30
CA PHE A 17 13.55 13.24 9.55
C PHE A 17 13.88 12.37 10.76
N THR A 18 14.55 12.97 11.76
CA THR A 18 14.99 12.24 12.95
C THR A 18 13.82 11.85 13.86
N TYR A 19 12.77 12.66 13.88
CA TYR A 19 11.57 12.42 14.68
C TYR A 19 10.32 12.68 13.83
N TYR A 20 9.41 11.73 13.74
CA TYR A 20 8.19 11.90 12.95
C TYR A 20 7.01 12.47 13.76
N GLY A 21 7.10 12.52 15.09
CA GLY A 21 5.95 12.88 15.92
C GLY A 21 4.80 11.91 15.68
N GLY A 22 3.67 12.43 15.23
CA GLY A 22 2.53 11.61 14.80
C GLY A 22 2.47 11.33 13.30
N TRP A 23 3.38 11.88 12.50
CA TRP A 23 3.47 11.59 11.07
C TRP A 23 3.86 10.13 10.83
N LYS A 24 3.37 9.56 9.73
CA LYS A 24 3.67 8.20 9.29
C LYS A 24 4.59 8.24 8.07
N LEU A 25 5.59 7.38 8.04
CA LEU A 25 6.35 7.13 6.81
C LEU A 25 5.51 6.24 5.91
N ASP A 26 5.20 6.73 4.72
CA ASP A 26 4.51 5.98 3.68
C ASP A 26 5.47 5.69 2.53
N SER A 27 5.75 4.41 2.29
CA SER A 27 6.61 3.93 1.20
C SER A 27 5.83 3.20 0.10
N GLN A 28 4.51 3.10 0.23
CA GLN A 28 3.70 2.19 -0.58
C GLN A 28 3.60 2.60 -2.04
N PHE A 29 3.68 3.90 -2.29
CA PHE A 29 3.49 4.52 -3.61
C PHE A 29 4.78 5.08 -4.19
N GLU A 30 5.93 4.64 -3.67
CA GLU A 30 7.25 5.08 -4.12
C GLU A 30 7.47 4.87 -5.63
N LEU A 31 6.92 3.77 -6.19
CA LEU A 31 7.01 3.50 -7.62
C LEU A 31 6.11 4.42 -8.47
N GLU A 32 5.02 4.95 -7.88
CA GLU A 32 4.06 5.85 -8.51
C GLU A 32 4.55 7.32 -8.44
N MET A 33 4.76 7.82 -7.22
CA MET A 33 5.07 9.24 -6.96
C MET A 33 6.56 9.57 -6.89
N GLY A 34 7.40 8.53 -6.86
CA GLY A 34 8.85 8.62 -6.82
C GLY A 34 9.43 8.23 -5.46
N SER A 35 8.93 8.67 -4.33
CA SER A 35 9.67 8.56 -3.07
C SER A 35 8.74 8.17 -1.95
N PRO A 36 9.27 7.62 -0.86
CA PRO A 36 8.56 7.62 0.40
C PRO A 36 8.31 9.06 0.86
N TYR A 37 7.30 9.25 1.69
CA TYR A 37 6.95 10.58 2.21
C TYR A 37 6.38 10.49 3.62
N LEU A 38 6.30 11.63 4.30
CA LEU A 38 5.60 11.72 5.59
C LEU A 38 4.13 12.10 5.39
N LEU A 39 3.25 11.35 6.04
CA LEU A 39 1.79 11.49 6.03
C LEU A 39 1.24 11.83 7.42
N ALA A 40 0.55 12.96 7.54
CA ALA A 40 -0.13 13.39 8.75
C ALA A 40 -1.51 12.70 8.91
N HIS A 41 -1.50 11.41 9.28
CA HIS A 41 -2.71 10.59 9.37
C HIS A 41 -3.38 10.66 10.76
N GLY A 42 -3.98 11.80 11.07
CA GLY A 42 -4.56 12.10 12.39
C GLY A 42 -6.05 11.86 12.55
N ASN A 43 -6.75 11.46 11.49
CA ASN A 43 -8.21 11.25 11.46
C ASN A 43 -9.02 12.50 11.89
N GLY A 44 -8.58 13.69 11.45
CA GLY A 44 -9.21 14.97 11.77
C GLY A 44 -8.73 15.64 13.06
N ILE A 45 -7.68 15.09 13.68
CA ILE A 45 -6.96 15.72 14.78
C ILE A 45 -5.52 15.95 14.30
N PRO A 46 -5.01 17.20 14.32
CA PRO A 46 -3.63 17.48 13.94
C PRO A 46 -2.63 16.58 14.67
N VAL A 47 -1.71 15.98 13.91
CA VAL A 47 -0.68 15.09 14.48
C VAL A 47 0.45 15.89 15.12
N ALA A 48 1.15 15.28 16.09
CA ALA A 48 2.34 15.90 16.66
C ALA A 48 3.44 16.11 15.60
N ASP A 49 4.16 17.22 15.70
CA ASP A 49 5.14 17.66 14.71
C ASP A 49 6.24 16.63 14.39
N ALA A 50 6.60 16.56 13.11
CA ALA A 50 7.84 15.93 12.67
C ALA A 50 8.99 16.95 12.71
N LYS A 51 10.19 16.53 13.14
CA LYS A 51 11.35 17.39 13.37
C LYS A 51 12.64 16.76 12.83
N THR A 52 13.49 17.61 12.28
CA THR A 52 14.86 17.27 11.92
C THR A 52 15.78 18.48 12.04
N VAL A 53 17.08 18.27 11.83
CA VAL A 53 18.09 19.33 11.83
C VAL A 53 18.91 19.23 10.56
N ILE A 54 19.09 20.36 9.88
CA ILE A 54 20.09 20.52 8.82
C ILE A 54 21.27 21.34 9.33
N THR A 55 22.43 21.15 8.70
CA THR A 55 23.63 21.93 8.99
C THR A 55 24.01 22.74 7.77
N ILE A 56 24.15 24.04 7.93
CA ILE A 56 24.74 24.94 6.93
C ILE A 56 26.21 25.10 7.27
N ALA A 57 27.09 24.76 6.32
CA ALA A 57 28.53 24.89 6.51
C ALA A 57 28.94 26.38 6.63
N GLU A 58 30.09 26.62 7.25
CA GLU A 58 30.71 27.95 7.28
C GLU A 58 31.05 28.41 5.85
N GLY A 59 30.72 29.65 5.52
CA GLY A 59 30.84 30.19 4.16
C GLY A 59 29.64 29.87 3.26
N GLU A 60 28.73 29.00 3.70
CA GLU A 60 27.49 28.72 2.97
C GLU A 60 26.29 29.52 3.49
N GLU A 61 26.40 30.30 4.56
CA GLU A 61 25.32 31.18 5.02
C GLU A 61 24.81 32.13 3.93
N GLY A 62 23.53 32.49 4.00
CA GLY A 62 22.92 33.37 3.01
C GLY A 62 21.41 33.28 2.94
N VAL A 63 20.87 33.83 1.85
CA VAL A 63 19.45 33.78 1.54
C VAL A 63 19.19 32.59 0.61
N TYR A 64 18.27 31.72 1.01
CA TYR A 64 17.88 30.53 0.28
C TYR A 64 16.43 30.62 -0.17
N ASN A 65 16.16 30.22 -1.40
CA ASN A 65 14.85 29.82 -1.88
C ASN A 65 14.49 28.47 -1.24
N VAL A 66 13.30 28.40 -0.65
CA VAL A 66 12.77 27.18 -0.04
C VAL A 66 11.70 26.61 -0.95
N TRP A 67 11.82 25.33 -1.27
CA TRP A 67 10.81 24.57 -2.00
C TRP A 67 10.38 23.38 -1.17
N VAL A 68 9.09 23.09 -1.11
CA VAL A 68 8.55 21.90 -0.43
C VAL A 68 7.80 21.08 -1.46
N ARG A 69 8.15 19.79 -1.62
CA ARG A 69 7.37 18.86 -2.44
C ARG A 69 6.25 18.30 -1.60
N ALA A 70 5.03 18.64 -1.99
CA ALA A 70 3.81 18.24 -1.32
C ALA A 70 2.75 17.85 -2.34
N LYS A 71 1.64 17.33 -1.85
CA LYS A 71 0.47 16.98 -2.66
C LYS A 71 -0.77 17.56 -2.02
N ASP A 72 -1.54 18.27 -2.83
CA ASP A 72 -2.93 18.54 -2.52
C ASP A 72 -3.79 17.36 -2.98
N TRP A 73 -4.14 16.50 -2.03
CA TRP A 73 -4.81 15.24 -2.34
C TRP A 73 -6.32 15.37 -2.53
N VAL A 74 -6.89 16.53 -2.19
CA VAL A 74 -8.26 16.91 -2.55
C VAL A 74 -8.28 18.38 -2.99
N PRO A 75 -7.94 18.64 -4.27
CA PRO A 75 -8.05 19.96 -4.86
C PRO A 75 -9.43 20.61 -4.61
N GLY A 76 -9.42 21.92 -4.36
CA GLY A 76 -10.57 22.76 -4.02
C GLY A 76 -10.96 22.75 -2.55
N HIS A 77 -10.43 21.82 -1.74
CA HIS A 77 -10.75 21.71 -0.32
C HIS A 77 -9.51 21.70 0.59
N HIS A 78 -8.37 21.22 0.10
CA HIS A 78 -7.08 21.24 0.78
C HIS A 78 -7.12 20.67 2.21
N PRO A 79 -7.64 19.46 2.45
CA PRO A 79 -7.71 18.90 3.79
C PRO A 79 -6.34 18.45 4.30
N GLY A 80 -5.31 18.30 3.46
CA GLY A 80 -3.97 17.87 3.84
C GLY A 80 -2.98 19.02 4.08
N ARG A 81 -3.42 20.13 4.69
CA ARG A 81 -2.55 21.30 4.90
C ARG A 81 -1.57 21.13 6.04
N PHE A 82 -0.37 21.68 5.85
CA PHE A 82 0.67 21.75 6.88
C PHE A 82 1.57 22.97 6.67
N ASN A 83 2.31 23.36 7.71
CA ASN A 83 3.36 24.38 7.61
C ASN A 83 4.76 23.76 7.78
N LEU A 84 5.74 24.44 7.16
CA LEU A 84 7.16 24.27 7.47
C LEU A 84 7.60 25.39 8.41
N LEU A 85 8.21 25.04 9.54
CA LEU A 85 8.89 26.01 10.41
C LEU A 85 10.40 25.80 10.33
N ILE A 86 11.14 26.91 10.31
CA ILE A 86 12.60 26.93 10.30
C ILE A 86 13.04 27.74 11.53
N ASN A 87 13.70 27.08 12.48
CA ASN A 87 14.06 27.68 13.78
C ASN A 87 12.84 28.34 14.47
N ASP A 88 11.72 27.62 14.46
CA ASP A 88 10.40 28.02 14.98
C ASP A 88 9.72 29.19 14.26
N ALA A 89 10.34 29.77 13.23
CA ALA A 89 9.69 30.74 12.36
C ALA A 89 8.92 30.02 11.26
N THR A 90 7.61 30.27 11.17
CA THR A 90 6.75 29.71 10.12
C THR A 90 7.09 30.30 8.76
N VAL A 91 7.34 29.44 7.78
CA VAL A 91 7.35 29.82 6.36
C VAL A 91 5.92 30.20 5.97
N PRO A 92 5.66 31.40 5.41
CA PRO A 92 4.31 31.96 5.25
C PRO A 92 3.52 31.34 4.07
N VAL A 93 3.47 30.01 4.03
CA VAL A 93 2.76 29.20 3.04
C VAL A 93 2.13 27.99 3.75
N ASP A 94 0.86 27.75 3.48
CA ASP A 94 0.20 26.49 3.82
C ASP A 94 0.45 25.51 2.67
N PHE A 95 1.34 24.54 2.88
CA PHE A 95 1.69 23.55 1.87
C PHE A 95 0.60 22.49 1.74
N GLY A 96 0.48 21.87 0.56
CA GLY A 96 -0.59 20.92 0.24
C GLY A 96 -1.94 21.60 -0.04
N ALA A 97 -1.93 22.89 -0.40
CA ALA A 97 -3.11 23.69 -0.73
C ALA A 97 -2.95 24.46 -2.04
N ASN A 98 -2.57 23.76 -3.11
CA ASN A 98 -2.21 24.39 -4.37
C ASN A 98 -2.97 23.82 -5.60
N ASP A 99 -4.00 22.99 -5.37
CA ASP A 99 -4.80 22.32 -6.39
C ASP A 99 -4.02 21.39 -7.32
N LYS A 100 -2.81 20.98 -6.92
CA LYS A 100 -1.95 20.12 -7.73
C LYS A 100 -1.69 18.80 -7.02
N ASP A 101 -1.47 17.79 -7.85
CA ASP A 101 -0.81 16.56 -7.42
C ASP A 101 0.62 16.86 -6.94
N TRP A 102 1.42 15.82 -6.68
CA TRP A 102 2.81 15.93 -6.25
C TRP A 102 3.61 16.98 -7.04
N SER A 103 3.94 18.08 -6.35
CA SER A 103 4.59 19.23 -6.96
C SER A 103 5.46 20.00 -5.97
N TRP A 104 6.49 20.66 -6.49
CA TRP A 104 7.31 21.59 -5.71
C TRP A 104 6.60 22.93 -5.53
N GLU A 105 6.29 23.26 -4.29
CA GLU A 105 5.70 24.53 -3.86
C GLU A 105 6.80 25.49 -3.39
N PHE A 106 6.80 26.72 -3.91
CA PHE A 106 7.74 27.74 -3.48
C PHE A 106 7.31 28.35 -2.14
N GLY A 107 8.10 28.12 -1.09
CA GLY A 107 7.88 28.65 0.25
C GLY A 107 8.37 30.08 0.47
N GLY A 108 9.08 30.66 -0.50
CA GLY A 108 9.70 31.97 -0.37
C GLY A 108 11.19 31.90 -0.04
N LYS A 109 11.72 33.02 0.49
CA LYS A 109 13.15 33.20 0.78
C LYS A 109 13.39 33.26 2.28
N VAL A 110 14.39 32.50 2.75
CA VAL A 110 14.78 32.46 4.16
C VAL A 110 16.27 32.71 4.32
N LYS A 111 16.65 33.44 5.36
CA LYS A 111 18.07 33.65 5.69
C LYS A 111 18.54 32.56 6.63
N LEU A 112 19.47 31.73 6.17
CA LEU A 112 20.10 30.68 6.99
C LEU A 112 21.51 31.13 7.39
N ARG A 113 21.87 30.84 8.63
CA ARG A 113 23.21 31.09 9.19
C ARG A 113 23.99 29.78 9.23
N ALA A 114 25.32 29.87 9.23
CA ALA A 114 26.19 28.73 9.47
C ALA A 114 25.82 28.05 10.81
N GLY A 115 25.92 26.72 10.83
CA GLY A 115 25.52 25.88 11.95
C GLY A 115 24.17 25.18 11.76
N LYS A 116 23.57 24.76 12.87
CA LYS A 116 22.36 23.94 12.88
C LYS A 116 21.10 24.79 12.67
N SER A 117 20.21 24.35 11.79
CA SER A 117 18.85 24.87 11.65
C SER A 117 17.84 23.76 11.85
N ARG A 118 16.87 23.98 12.74
CA ARG A 118 15.77 23.03 13.00
C ARG A 118 14.69 23.21 11.95
N LEU A 119 14.24 22.10 11.37
CA LEU A 119 13.08 22.04 10.50
C LEU A 119 11.95 21.31 11.24
N THR A 120 10.73 21.84 11.15
CA THR A 120 9.54 21.25 11.75
C THR A 120 8.40 21.22 10.73
N LEU A 121 7.76 20.07 10.56
CA LEU A 121 6.50 19.94 9.84
C LEU A 121 5.35 19.97 10.85
N HIS A 122 4.47 20.95 10.71
CA HIS A 122 3.33 21.16 11.59
C HIS A 122 2.04 20.89 10.83
N ASP A 123 1.31 19.84 11.21
CA ASP A 123 0.01 19.51 10.61
C ASP A 123 -1.06 20.48 11.10
N LEU A 124 -1.90 20.97 10.19
CA LEU A 124 -2.94 21.96 10.49
C LEU A 124 -4.33 21.33 10.62
N THR A 125 -4.50 20.07 10.23
CA THR A 125 -5.83 19.52 9.89
C THR A 125 -6.09 18.13 10.43
N GLY A 126 -5.08 17.27 10.50
CA GLY A 126 -5.26 15.85 10.81
C GLY A 126 -5.78 15.00 9.64
N PHE A 127 -5.90 15.53 8.42
CA PHE A 127 -6.43 14.81 7.26
C PHE A 127 -5.39 14.61 6.15
N GLY A 128 -4.27 13.99 6.53
CA GLY A 128 -3.34 13.40 5.57
C GLY A 128 -2.50 14.42 4.81
N GLY A 129 -1.98 15.45 5.49
CA GLY A 129 -0.96 16.31 4.91
C GLY A 129 0.29 15.53 4.51
N ARG A 130 0.91 15.92 3.39
CA ARG A 130 1.94 15.11 2.70
C ARG A 130 3.17 15.92 2.39
N CYS A 131 4.29 15.54 2.98
CA CYS A 131 5.58 16.14 2.69
C CYS A 131 6.53 15.05 2.18
N ASP A 132 6.99 15.20 0.94
CA ASP A 132 8.01 14.35 0.33
C ASP A 132 9.41 14.90 0.62
N ALA A 133 9.66 16.17 0.33
CA ALA A 133 10.99 16.73 0.48
C ALA A 133 10.98 18.25 0.64
N ILE A 134 12.06 18.78 1.20
CA ILE A 134 12.35 20.21 1.33
C ILE A 134 13.68 20.48 0.64
N PHE A 135 13.72 21.48 -0.24
CA PHE A 135 14.92 21.86 -0.98
C PHE A 135 15.27 23.33 -0.73
N PHE A 136 16.52 23.55 -0.32
CA PHE A 136 17.10 24.86 -0.12
C PHE A 136 18.12 25.16 -1.21
N SER A 137 17.93 26.24 -1.96
CA SER A 137 18.89 26.67 -2.99
C SER A 137 19.12 28.18 -2.99
N LYS A 138 20.34 28.61 -3.35
CA LYS A 138 20.67 30.01 -3.62
C LYS A 138 20.23 30.45 -5.03
N ASP A 139 20.04 29.50 -5.94
CA ASP A 139 19.49 29.75 -7.27
C ASP A 139 17.95 29.77 -7.25
N SER A 140 17.33 30.38 -8.27
CA SER A 140 15.88 30.45 -8.45
C SER A 140 15.33 29.34 -9.35
N ILE A 141 16.12 28.29 -9.61
CA ILE A 141 15.71 27.19 -10.48
C ILE A 141 14.82 26.25 -9.67
N SER A 142 13.64 25.92 -10.20
CA SER A 142 12.75 24.98 -9.54
C SER A 142 13.30 23.55 -9.61
N PRO A 143 13.11 22.74 -8.57
CA PRO A 143 13.50 21.33 -8.63
C PRO A 143 12.66 20.53 -9.65
N PRO A 144 13.16 19.40 -10.15
CA PRO A 144 12.40 18.54 -11.06
C PRO A 144 11.19 17.91 -10.37
N ASN A 145 10.00 18.03 -10.97
CA ASN A 145 8.78 17.34 -10.52
C ASN A 145 8.72 15.87 -10.94
N GLY A 146 9.44 15.50 -12.01
CA GLY A 146 9.39 14.15 -12.59
C GLY A 146 9.88 13.05 -11.64
N VAL A 147 9.45 11.83 -11.91
CA VAL A 147 9.87 10.61 -11.19
C VAL A 147 10.83 9.74 -12.02
N ASP A 148 11.27 10.27 -13.15
CA ASP A 148 12.13 9.63 -14.14
C ASP A 148 13.59 9.49 -13.67
N LYS A 149 14.39 8.77 -14.47
CA LYS A 149 15.82 8.52 -14.19
C LYS A 149 16.63 9.81 -13.98
N GLN A 150 16.29 10.92 -14.64
CA GLN A 150 17.04 12.17 -14.49
C GLN A 150 16.74 12.84 -13.14
N ALA A 151 15.46 12.88 -12.75
CA ALA A 151 15.06 13.38 -11.43
C ALA A 151 15.65 12.53 -10.31
N ARG A 152 15.74 11.20 -10.50
CA ARG A 152 16.46 10.30 -9.58
C ARG A 152 17.93 10.64 -9.45
N ALA A 153 18.64 10.74 -10.57
CA ALA A 153 20.06 11.09 -10.57
C ALA A 153 20.30 12.44 -9.89
N TRP A 154 19.39 13.41 -10.06
CA TRP A 154 19.43 14.69 -9.34
C TRP A 154 19.36 14.51 -7.83
N ARG A 155 18.37 13.75 -7.31
CA ARG A 155 18.25 13.47 -5.87
C ARG A 155 19.48 12.74 -5.32
N LYS A 156 19.94 11.70 -6.04
CA LYS A 156 21.11 10.89 -5.65
C LYS A 156 22.37 11.74 -5.53
N ARG A 157 22.65 12.58 -6.53
CA ARG A 157 23.80 13.49 -6.53
C ARG A 157 23.78 14.45 -5.35
N LEU A 158 22.65 15.12 -5.09
CA LEU A 158 22.55 16.07 -3.98
C LEU A 158 22.71 15.42 -2.61
N ARG A 159 22.45 14.12 -2.51
CA ARG A 159 22.58 13.34 -1.27
C ARG A 159 23.87 12.51 -1.19
N GLY A 160 24.75 12.62 -2.19
CA GLY A 160 25.99 11.84 -2.25
C GLY A 160 25.76 10.32 -2.33
N LEU A 161 24.64 9.88 -2.90
CA LEU A 161 24.32 8.47 -3.06
C LEU A 161 25.02 7.89 -4.31
N PRO A 162 25.48 6.62 -4.29
CA PRO A 162 26.10 5.98 -5.45
C PRO A 162 25.15 5.93 -6.66
N GLU A 163 25.67 6.20 -7.87
CA GLU A 163 24.87 6.13 -9.12
C GLU A 163 24.35 4.72 -9.43
N GLU A 164 25.12 3.69 -9.08
CA GLU A 164 24.74 2.29 -9.24
C GLU A 164 24.44 1.62 -7.90
N PRO A 165 23.53 0.62 -7.85
CA PRO A 165 23.21 -0.09 -6.62
C PRO A 165 24.42 -0.80 -6.02
N VAL A 166 24.55 -0.74 -4.70
CA VAL A 166 25.64 -1.40 -3.96
C VAL A 166 25.38 -2.91 -3.94
N ASP A 167 26.42 -3.72 -4.17
CA ASP A 167 26.29 -5.17 -4.06
C ASP A 167 25.98 -5.57 -2.61
N ALA A 168 24.85 -6.23 -2.39
CA ALA A 168 24.41 -6.71 -1.09
C ALA A 168 24.57 -8.24 -0.95
N GLY A 169 25.27 -8.88 -1.89
CA GLY A 169 25.69 -10.26 -1.80
C GLY A 169 24.91 -11.22 -2.68
N THR A 170 25.34 -12.47 -2.60
CA THR A 170 24.75 -13.62 -3.29
C THR A 170 24.10 -14.55 -2.27
N PHE A 171 22.92 -15.04 -2.62
CA PHE A 171 22.07 -15.90 -1.84
C PHE A 171 21.70 -17.13 -2.67
N ASP A 172 21.21 -18.18 -2.02
CA ASP A 172 20.69 -19.36 -2.71
C ASP A 172 19.27 -19.09 -3.22
N VAL A 173 18.49 -18.33 -2.42
CA VAL A 173 17.13 -17.89 -2.79
C VAL A 173 16.91 -16.44 -2.40
N VAL A 174 16.33 -15.66 -3.30
CA VAL A 174 15.78 -14.33 -2.99
C VAL A 174 14.25 -14.40 -3.03
N VAL A 175 13.62 -14.06 -1.91
CA VAL A 175 12.16 -13.96 -1.80
C VAL A 175 11.76 -12.49 -1.82
N VAL A 176 10.83 -12.10 -2.70
CA VAL A 176 10.35 -10.72 -2.83
C VAL A 176 8.93 -10.63 -2.29
N GLY A 177 8.74 -9.89 -1.19
CA GLY A 177 7.44 -9.72 -0.55
C GLY A 177 7.30 -10.56 0.71
N GLY A 178 7.31 -9.90 1.87
CA GLY A 178 7.17 -10.50 3.19
C GLY A 178 5.74 -10.75 3.66
N GLY A 179 4.80 -11.02 2.76
CA GLY A 179 3.45 -11.48 3.13
C GLY A 179 3.49 -12.82 3.86
N VAL A 180 2.36 -13.32 4.40
CA VAL A 180 2.33 -14.64 5.07
C VAL A 180 2.95 -15.75 4.22
N VAL A 181 2.65 -15.77 2.92
CA VAL A 181 3.21 -16.75 1.97
C VAL A 181 4.71 -16.55 1.72
N GLY A 182 5.20 -15.32 1.67
CA GLY A 182 6.62 -15.02 1.48
C GLY A 182 7.45 -15.29 2.72
N ALA A 183 6.90 -15.00 3.91
CA ALA A 183 7.49 -15.40 5.18
C ALA A 183 7.58 -16.92 5.30
N ALA A 184 6.52 -17.65 4.92
CA ALA A 184 6.53 -19.11 4.91
C ALA A 184 7.53 -19.68 3.90
N ALA A 185 7.64 -19.09 2.70
CA ALA A 185 8.63 -19.49 1.69
C ALA A 185 10.07 -19.28 2.18
N ALA A 186 10.36 -18.10 2.74
CA ALA A 186 11.67 -17.79 3.30
C ALA A 186 12.03 -18.72 4.47
N LEU A 187 11.08 -18.98 5.37
CA LEU A 187 11.30 -19.85 6.53
C LEU A 187 11.52 -21.30 6.11
N THR A 188 10.77 -21.79 5.12
CA THR A 188 10.94 -23.14 4.59
C THR A 188 12.34 -23.32 4.01
N ALA A 189 12.78 -22.38 3.16
CA ALA A 189 14.08 -22.46 2.54
C ALA A 189 15.22 -22.32 3.57
N ALA A 190 15.09 -21.43 4.55
CA ALA A 190 16.05 -21.31 5.65
C ALA A 190 16.19 -22.63 6.45
N ARG A 191 15.07 -23.29 6.78
CA ARG A 191 15.05 -24.58 7.48
C ARG A 191 15.60 -25.75 6.66
N LEU A 192 15.63 -25.62 5.34
CA LEU A 192 16.30 -26.56 4.43
C LEU A 192 17.81 -26.29 4.32
N GLY A 193 18.32 -25.23 4.94
CA GLY A 193 19.74 -24.88 4.98
C GLY A 193 20.18 -23.87 3.91
N ASP A 194 19.26 -23.38 3.09
CA ASP A 194 19.56 -22.37 2.07
C ASP A 194 19.84 -21.00 2.71
N ARG A 195 20.75 -20.23 2.10
CA ARG A 195 20.97 -18.82 2.44
C ARG A 195 19.93 -17.94 1.76
N ILE A 196 19.11 -17.24 2.56
CA ILE A 196 17.93 -16.53 2.07
C ILE A 196 18.06 -15.02 2.22
N ALA A 197 17.67 -14.30 1.17
CA ALA A 197 17.33 -12.88 1.27
C ALA A 197 15.81 -12.70 1.15
N LEU A 198 15.15 -12.24 2.21
CA LEU A 198 13.76 -11.77 2.13
C LEU A 198 13.73 -10.25 1.96
N VAL A 199 13.23 -9.76 0.84
CA VAL A 199 13.11 -8.33 0.53
C VAL A 199 11.67 -7.89 0.76
N HIS A 200 11.46 -6.94 1.65
CA HIS A 200 10.13 -6.45 1.99
C HIS A 200 10.11 -4.93 2.18
N ASN A 201 9.07 -4.27 1.68
CA ASN A 201 8.99 -2.80 1.57
C ASN A 201 8.39 -2.10 2.80
N SER A 202 7.86 -2.84 3.77
CA SER A 202 7.31 -2.32 5.04
C SER A 202 8.16 -2.78 6.23
N PRO A 203 8.11 -2.08 7.38
CA PRO A 203 8.68 -2.55 8.64
C PRO A 203 8.01 -3.80 9.22
N TYR A 204 6.81 -4.21 8.78
CA TYR A 204 6.07 -5.35 9.33
C TYR A 204 5.86 -6.45 8.29
N LEU A 205 6.23 -7.69 8.64
CA LEU A 205 5.87 -8.85 7.82
C LEU A 205 4.36 -9.17 7.94
N GLY A 206 3.85 -9.95 6.98
CA GLY A 206 2.47 -10.44 6.96
C GLY A 206 1.62 -9.89 5.82
N GLY A 207 2.05 -8.79 5.17
CA GLY A 207 1.25 -8.15 4.12
C GLY A 207 -0.11 -7.73 4.68
N ASN A 208 -1.22 -8.17 4.08
CA ASN A 208 -2.54 -7.89 4.65
C ASN A 208 -2.73 -8.42 6.08
N ALA A 209 -1.92 -9.40 6.53
CA ALA A 209 -1.96 -9.89 7.90
C ALA A 209 -1.09 -9.11 8.90
N SER A 210 -0.28 -8.16 8.42
CA SER A 210 0.53 -7.29 9.28
C SER A 210 -0.35 -6.48 10.22
N VAL A 211 0.24 -5.87 11.25
CA VAL A 211 -0.49 -4.98 12.16
C VAL A 211 -1.00 -3.69 11.47
N GLU A 212 -0.48 -3.36 10.29
CA GLU A 212 -0.88 -2.16 9.52
C GLU A 212 -2.23 -2.33 8.82
N VAL A 213 -2.64 -3.57 8.57
CA VAL A 213 -3.91 -3.91 7.92
C VAL A 213 -4.78 -4.78 8.82
N GLY A 214 -4.20 -5.85 9.37
CA GLY A 214 -4.79 -6.66 10.43
C GLY A 214 -5.72 -7.79 9.99
N LEU A 215 -5.70 -8.23 8.73
CA LEU A 215 -6.43 -9.43 8.32
C LEU A 215 -5.81 -10.70 8.91
N ARG A 216 -6.55 -11.82 8.91
CA ARG A 216 -5.96 -13.14 9.17
C ARG A 216 -6.04 -14.03 7.93
N PRO A 217 -5.08 -14.94 7.73
CA PRO A 217 -5.28 -16.06 6.80
C PRO A 217 -6.54 -16.84 7.18
N ARG A 218 -7.34 -17.21 6.17
CA ARG A 218 -8.56 -18.00 6.29
C ARG A 218 -8.41 -19.32 5.54
N GLY A 219 -9.32 -20.26 5.78
CA GLY A 219 -9.29 -21.61 5.21
C GLY A 219 -8.44 -22.58 6.03
N VAL A 220 -8.23 -23.79 5.50
CA VAL A 220 -7.32 -24.77 6.10
C VAL A 220 -5.88 -24.31 5.94
N ARG A 221 -5.11 -24.42 7.03
CA ARG A 221 -3.74 -23.93 7.12
C ARG A 221 -2.85 -25.05 7.63
N GLY A 222 -1.70 -25.22 6.99
CA GLY A 222 -0.63 -26.07 7.51
C GLY A 222 0.04 -25.44 8.73
N SER A 223 0.70 -26.27 9.54
CA SER A 223 1.38 -25.85 10.78
C SER A 223 2.34 -24.67 10.58
N LEU A 224 3.06 -24.62 9.47
CA LEU A 224 3.96 -23.51 9.14
C LEU A 224 3.23 -22.17 9.00
N VAL A 225 2.08 -22.16 8.32
CA VAL A 225 1.28 -20.93 8.13
C VAL A 225 0.71 -20.48 9.46
N GLU A 226 0.29 -21.41 10.31
CA GLU A 226 -0.18 -21.10 11.67
C GLU A 226 0.95 -20.53 12.52
N GLU A 227 2.13 -21.15 12.48
CA GLU A 227 3.34 -20.71 13.21
C GLU A 227 3.72 -19.26 12.87
N VAL A 228 3.81 -18.90 11.58
CA VAL A 228 4.20 -17.55 11.17
C VAL A 228 3.10 -16.51 11.35
N SER A 229 1.83 -16.93 11.32
CA SER A 229 0.66 -16.03 11.39
C SER A 229 0.11 -15.85 12.80
N ASP A 230 0.61 -16.63 13.76
CA ASP A 230 0.39 -16.41 15.18
C ASP A 230 0.75 -14.98 15.56
N ARG A 231 0.02 -14.39 16.50
CA ARG A 231 0.21 -12.99 16.87
C ARG A 231 0.86 -12.83 18.23
N HIS A 232 1.74 -11.84 18.35
CA HIS A 232 2.18 -11.26 19.60
C HIS A 232 1.04 -10.46 20.27
N PRO A 233 1.14 -10.14 21.57
CA PRO A 233 0.12 -9.34 22.27
C PRO A 233 -0.14 -7.96 21.67
N ASN A 234 0.88 -7.36 21.02
CA ASN A 234 0.75 -6.08 20.31
C ASN A 234 -0.05 -6.21 18.98
N GLY A 235 -0.45 -7.43 18.61
CA GLY A 235 -1.19 -7.72 17.41
C GLY A 235 -0.33 -8.01 16.18
N ASP A 236 0.99 -7.82 16.21
CA ASP A 236 1.86 -8.18 15.07
C ASP A 236 2.03 -9.71 14.96
N ILE A 237 2.30 -10.21 13.75
CA ILE A 237 2.52 -11.66 13.55
C ILE A 237 3.94 -12.08 13.92
N LYS A 238 4.13 -13.35 14.30
CA LYS A 238 5.42 -13.91 14.73
C LYS A 238 6.43 -14.12 13.60
N ALA A 239 6.00 -14.00 12.34
CA ALA A 239 6.84 -14.25 11.16
C ALA A 239 8.24 -13.62 11.26
N LYS A 240 8.34 -12.35 11.69
CA LYS A 240 9.64 -11.66 11.76
C LYS A 240 10.52 -12.24 12.87
N SER A 241 9.98 -12.45 14.07
CA SER A 241 10.76 -12.97 15.20
C SER A 241 11.25 -14.40 14.95
N ILE A 242 10.47 -15.21 14.24
CA ILE A 242 10.88 -16.56 13.82
C ILE A 242 12.01 -16.47 12.79
N LEU A 243 11.85 -15.66 11.73
CA LEU A 243 12.87 -15.52 10.69
C LEU A 243 14.17 -14.88 11.20
N ASP A 244 14.10 -13.92 12.12
CA ASP A 244 15.28 -13.33 12.75
C ASP A 244 16.11 -14.38 13.54
N ALA A 245 15.48 -15.47 13.98
CA ALA A 245 16.15 -16.55 14.70
C ALA A 245 16.80 -17.59 13.78
N GLU A 246 16.51 -17.57 12.47
CA GLU A 246 17.08 -18.51 11.51
C GLU A 246 18.46 -18.02 11.02
N PRO A 247 19.54 -18.80 11.22
CA PRO A 247 20.91 -18.32 10.98
C PRO A 247 21.25 -18.06 9.51
N THR A 248 20.48 -18.62 8.58
CA THR A 248 20.68 -18.46 7.14
C THR A 248 19.74 -17.43 6.51
N ALA A 249 18.81 -16.85 7.28
CA ALA A 249 17.89 -15.84 6.80
C ALA A 249 18.46 -14.42 6.98
N THR A 250 18.41 -13.61 5.92
CA THR A 250 18.71 -12.18 5.97
C THR A 250 17.49 -11.39 5.53
N LEU A 251 16.99 -10.53 6.41
CA LEU A 251 15.79 -9.72 6.16
C LEU A 251 16.18 -8.31 5.71
N PHE A 252 15.87 -7.98 4.45
CA PHE A 252 15.96 -6.64 3.88
C PHE A 252 14.60 -5.95 4.04
N MET A 253 14.35 -5.44 5.25
CA MET A 253 13.12 -4.72 5.61
C MET A 253 13.14 -3.27 5.12
N GLU A 254 11.97 -2.70 4.86
CA GLU A 254 11.81 -1.36 4.28
C GLU A 254 12.56 -1.19 2.92
N TYR A 255 12.75 -2.26 2.15
CA TYR A 255 13.32 -2.25 0.81
C TYR A 255 12.25 -2.50 -0.28
N THR A 256 12.07 -1.54 -1.17
CA THR A 256 11.19 -1.67 -2.36
C THR A 256 12.00 -2.18 -3.55
N VAL A 257 11.61 -3.32 -4.13
CA VAL A 257 12.17 -3.79 -5.41
C VAL A 257 11.68 -2.88 -6.53
N TYR A 258 12.60 -2.31 -7.30
CA TYR A 258 12.29 -1.37 -8.39
C TYR A 258 12.89 -1.77 -9.74
N ASN A 259 13.69 -2.85 -9.79
CA ASN A 259 14.25 -3.38 -11.03
C ASN A 259 14.68 -4.84 -10.90
N ALA A 260 14.77 -5.53 -12.03
CA ALA A 260 15.44 -6.82 -12.17
C ALA A 260 16.32 -6.80 -13.43
N THR A 261 17.48 -7.45 -13.36
CA THR A 261 18.35 -7.65 -14.52
C THR A 261 18.18 -9.08 -15.00
N THR A 262 17.93 -9.24 -16.30
CA THR A 262 17.77 -10.55 -16.94
C THR A 262 18.89 -10.81 -17.94
N THR A 263 19.28 -12.08 -18.06
CA THR A 263 20.22 -12.57 -19.09
C THR A 263 19.59 -13.80 -19.72
N GLY A 264 19.15 -13.68 -20.98
CA GLY A 264 18.26 -14.67 -21.58
C GLY A 264 16.94 -14.78 -20.80
N SER A 265 16.54 -16.01 -20.49
CA SER A 265 15.34 -16.38 -19.70
C SER A 265 15.59 -16.38 -18.19
N ARG A 266 16.71 -15.85 -17.69
CA ARG A 266 17.06 -15.94 -16.26
C ARG A 266 17.23 -14.56 -15.64
N ILE A 267 16.68 -14.38 -14.44
CA ILE A 267 16.99 -13.23 -13.58
C ILE A 267 18.40 -13.43 -13.01
N SER A 268 19.29 -12.46 -13.19
CA SER A 268 20.65 -12.47 -12.65
C SER A 268 20.79 -11.64 -11.36
N SER A 269 19.94 -10.62 -11.19
CA SER A 269 19.83 -9.86 -9.95
C SER A 269 18.54 -9.06 -9.85
N VAL A 270 18.14 -8.74 -8.63
CA VAL A 270 17.09 -7.74 -8.33
C VAL A 270 17.70 -6.53 -7.63
N HIS A 271 17.18 -5.34 -7.92
CA HIS A 271 17.60 -4.11 -7.27
C HIS A 271 16.49 -3.60 -6.36
N ALA A 272 16.87 -3.20 -5.15
CA ALA A 272 15.94 -2.71 -4.16
C ALA A 272 16.43 -1.41 -3.52
N ARG A 273 15.52 -0.55 -3.10
CA ARG A 273 15.83 0.75 -2.49
C ARG A 273 15.23 0.85 -1.10
N HIS A 274 16.05 1.29 -0.14
CA HIS A 274 15.63 1.44 1.25
C HIS A 274 14.77 2.69 1.44
N ALA A 275 13.63 2.56 2.11
CA ALA A 275 12.62 3.60 2.22
C ALA A 275 13.06 4.84 3.01
N ARG A 276 14.09 4.75 3.87
CA ARG A 276 14.54 5.90 4.70
C ARG A 276 15.83 6.54 4.20
N THR A 277 16.74 5.70 3.70
CA THR A 277 18.10 6.14 3.34
C THR A 277 18.24 6.33 1.84
N SER A 278 17.28 5.81 1.07
CA SER A 278 17.33 5.69 -0.40
C SER A 278 18.57 4.96 -0.90
N LYS A 279 19.25 4.20 -0.03
CA LYS A 279 20.35 3.33 -0.42
C LYS A 279 19.81 2.25 -1.35
N GLU A 280 20.37 2.17 -2.54
CA GLU A 280 20.06 1.15 -3.53
C GLU A 280 21.03 -0.02 -3.37
N ILE A 281 20.48 -1.24 -3.39
CA ILE A 281 21.21 -2.49 -3.29
C ILE A 281 20.89 -3.41 -4.46
N ARG A 282 21.83 -4.30 -4.77
CA ARG A 282 21.69 -5.38 -5.74
C ARG A 282 21.86 -6.72 -5.04
N LEU A 283 20.92 -7.64 -5.28
CA LEU A 283 20.91 -8.99 -4.72
C LEU A 283 20.94 -10.01 -5.85
N ARG A 284 21.74 -11.07 -5.69
CA ARG A 284 21.91 -12.14 -6.67
C ARG A 284 21.47 -13.47 -6.07
N ALA A 285 20.82 -14.30 -6.87
CA ALA A 285 20.50 -15.68 -6.51
C ALA A 285 20.30 -16.53 -7.77
N PRO A 286 20.51 -17.86 -7.68
CA PRO A 286 20.12 -18.77 -8.74
C PRO A 286 18.59 -18.91 -8.84
N ILE A 287 17.83 -18.71 -7.76
CA ILE A 287 16.36 -18.79 -7.69
C ILE A 287 15.75 -17.52 -7.07
N PHE A 288 14.65 -17.06 -7.65
CA PHE A 288 13.83 -15.97 -7.13
C PHE A 288 12.39 -16.46 -6.89
N ILE A 289 11.80 -16.08 -5.77
CA ILE A 289 10.40 -16.37 -5.45
C ILE A 289 9.65 -15.05 -5.29
N ASP A 290 8.74 -14.73 -6.21
CA ASP A 290 7.88 -13.57 -6.10
C ASP A 290 6.68 -13.89 -5.20
N CYS A 291 6.61 -13.18 -4.08
CA CYS A 291 5.56 -13.22 -3.06
C CYS A 291 4.96 -11.82 -2.83
N SER A 292 5.09 -10.90 -3.79
CA SER A 292 4.69 -9.48 -3.64
C SER A 292 3.18 -9.26 -3.61
N GLY A 293 2.41 -10.27 -4.02
CA GLY A 293 0.96 -10.21 -4.14
C GLY A 293 0.45 -9.56 -5.44
N ARG A 294 1.36 -8.99 -6.25
CA ARG A 294 1.02 -8.24 -7.47
C ARG A 294 1.84 -8.64 -8.71
N ALA A 295 2.76 -9.60 -8.60
CA ALA A 295 3.71 -9.96 -9.66
C ALA A 295 4.74 -8.86 -9.96
N THR A 296 5.44 -8.39 -8.92
CA THR A 296 6.42 -7.30 -9.03
C THR A 296 7.61 -7.68 -9.91
N LEU A 297 8.14 -8.90 -9.78
CA LEU A 297 9.25 -9.34 -10.63
C LEU A 297 8.82 -9.50 -12.09
N GLY A 298 7.56 -9.85 -12.33
CA GLY A 298 6.98 -9.97 -13.66
C GLY A 298 6.99 -8.66 -14.43
N MET A 299 6.91 -7.52 -13.74
CA MET A 299 7.09 -6.20 -14.36
C MET A 299 8.51 -5.96 -14.87
N TYR A 300 9.51 -6.59 -14.24
CA TYR A 300 10.93 -6.29 -14.48
C TYR A 300 11.71 -7.42 -15.13
N SER A 301 11.12 -8.61 -15.26
CA SER A 301 11.79 -9.80 -15.79
C SER A 301 11.21 -10.31 -17.10
N ASN A 302 10.28 -9.57 -17.72
CA ASN A 302 9.55 -9.99 -18.92
C ASN A 302 8.79 -11.32 -18.75
N ALA A 303 8.39 -11.67 -17.52
CA ALA A 303 7.60 -12.86 -17.28
C ALA A 303 6.19 -12.70 -17.86
N GLU A 304 5.65 -13.75 -18.45
CA GLU A 304 4.27 -13.76 -18.93
C GLU A 304 3.30 -13.68 -17.75
N THR A 305 2.33 -12.77 -17.84
CA THR A 305 1.30 -12.55 -16.83
C THR A 305 -0.06 -12.30 -17.47
N LEU A 306 -1.11 -12.47 -16.69
CA LEU A 306 -2.51 -12.26 -17.01
C LEU A 306 -3.04 -11.12 -16.14
N VAL A 307 -3.97 -10.34 -16.68
CA VAL A 307 -4.63 -9.21 -16.01
C VAL A 307 -6.11 -9.25 -16.37
N GLY A 308 -6.96 -8.82 -15.43
CA GLY A 308 -8.41 -8.75 -15.64
C GLY A 308 -9.09 -10.12 -15.51
N GLN A 309 -10.31 -10.22 -16.04
CA GLN A 309 -11.05 -11.48 -16.11
C GLN A 309 -11.00 -12.04 -17.53
N GLU A 310 -10.80 -13.35 -17.64
CA GLU A 310 -10.75 -14.03 -18.91
C GLU A 310 -12.13 -14.39 -19.44
N SER A 311 -12.20 -14.57 -20.75
CA SER A 311 -13.42 -15.08 -21.37
C SER A 311 -13.61 -16.57 -21.09
N ARG A 312 -14.87 -16.99 -21.05
CA ARG A 312 -15.32 -18.38 -20.97
C ARG A 312 -14.59 -19.29 -21.97
N SER A 313 -14.33 -18.81 -23.18
CA SER A 313 -13.67 -19.60 -24.23
C SER A 313 -12.18 -19.80 -24.04
N GLU A 314 -11.48 -18.96 -23.26
CA GLU A 314 -10.02 -19.08 -23.07
C GLU A 314 -9.66 -20.34 -22.26
N TYR A 315 -10.47 -20.69 -21.26
CA TYR A 315 -10.19 -21.80 -20.32
C TYR A 315 -11.40 -22.73 -20.09
N ASN A 316 -12.46 -22.59 -20.90
CA ASN A 316 -13.71 -23.35 -20.78
C ASN A 316 -14.39 -23.18 -19.39
N GLU A 317 -14.40 -21.95 -18.88
CA GLU A 317 -14.88 -21.61 -17.54
C GLU A 317 -16.33 -21.10 -17.59
N SER A 318 -17.27 -21.89 -17.07
CA SER A 318 -18.70 -21.62 -17.20
C SER A 318 -19.14 -20.34 -16.46
N LEU A 319 -18.47 -20.02 -15.34
CA LEU A 319 -18.71 -18.81 -14.55
C LEU A 319 -18.03 -17.58 -15.12
N ALA A 320 -17.04 -17.75 -16.01
CA ALA A 320 -16.34 -16.64 -16.62
C ALA A 320 -17.24 -15.85 -17.59
N LEU A 321 -16.84 -14.61 -17.83
CA LEU A 321 -17.53 -13.69 -18.72
C LEU A 321 -17.52 -14.19 -20.17
N GLN A 322 -18.50 -13.79 -20.98
CA GLN A 322 -18.48 -14.12 -22.41
C GLN A 322 -17.30 -13.47 -23.15
N LYS A 323 -16.90 -12.28 -22.71
CA LYS A 323 -15.75 -11.53 -23.22
C LYS A 323 -14.87 -11.13 -22.05
N ARG A 324 -13.57 -11.13 -22.29
CA ARG A 324 -12.57 -10.57 -21.37
C ARG A 324 -12.93 -9.14 -20.98
N ASP A 325 -12.58 -8.78 -19.76
CA ASP A 325 -12.48 -7.40 -19.31
C ASP A 325 -11.17 -7.19 -18.53
N GLU A 326 -11.01 -5.99 -17.98
CA GLU A 326 -9.83 -5.58 -17.19
C GLU A 326 -10.12 -5.56 -15.68
N MET A 327 -11.27 -6.09 -15.24
CA MET A 327 -11.68 -6.06 -13.85
C MET A 327 -10.77 -6.95 -13.00
N HIS A 328 -10.35 -6.43 -11.85
CA HIS A 328 -9.67 -7.19 -10.82
C HIS A 328 -10.23 -6.85 -9.44
N HIS A 329 -9.72 -7.49 -8.39
CA HIS A 329 -10.08 -7.11 -7.03
C HIS A 329 -9.52 -5.72 -6.72
N GLY A 330 -10.32 -4.90 -6.06
CA GLY A 330 -9.92 -3.61 -5.54
C GLY A 330 -9.22 -3.73 -4.20
N ASN A 331 -9.02 -2.57 -3.58
CA ASN A 331 -8.41 -2.46 -2.27
C ASN A 331 -9.45 -2.11 -1.21
N THR A 332 -9.13 -2.39 0.05
CA THR A 332 -9.95 -2.02 1.21
C THR A 332 -9.10 -1.29 2.24
N VAL A 333 -9.61 -0.18 2.77
CA VAL A 333 -9.02 0.48 3.95
C VAL A 333 -9.79 0.04 5.18
N PHE A 334 -9.08 -0.56 6.14
CA PHE A 334 -9.69 -1.02 7.38
C PHE A 334 -9.80 0.12 8.37
N PHE A 335 -10.83 0.09 9.20
CA PHE A 335 -11.06 1.09 10.23
C PHE A 335 -11.75 0.47 11.44
N ARG A 336 -11.71 1.21 12.55
CA ARG A 336 -12.54 0.96 13.72
C ARG A 336 -12.84 2.24 14.50
N THR A 337 -13.96 2.21 15.19
CA THR A 337 -14.48 3.28 16.04
C THR A 337 -14.46 2.86 17.50
N LYS A 338 -14.56 3.84 18.38
CA LYS A 338 -14.74 3.64 19.82
C LYS A 338 -15.73 4.64 20.38
N GLN A 339 -16.28 4.31 21.55
CA GLN A 339 -17.03 5.25 22.38
C GLN A 339 -16.07 5.88 23.39
N SER A 340 -16.02 7.20 23.40
CA SER A 340 -15.23 7.98 24.35
C SER A 340 -16.02 8.22 25.65
N SER A 341 -15.34 8.61 26.72
CA SER A 341 -15.97 8.95 28.00
C SER A 341 -16.78 10.25 27.96
N SER A 342 -16.49 11.12 26.99
CA SER A 342 -17.16 12.41 26.77
C SER A 342 -17.39 12.66 25.28
N PRO A 343 -18.24 13.63 24.91
CA PRO A 343 -18.44 14.02 23.52
C PRO A 343 -17.13 14.36 22.81
N VAL A 344 -17.02 13.93 21.55
CA VAL A 344 -15.88 14.19 20.67
C VAL A 344 -16.38 14.85 19.39
N SER A 345 -15.84 16.04 19.08
CA SER A 345 -16.14 16.72 17.82
C SER A 345 -15.42 16.05 16.66
N PHE A 346 -15.98 16.19 15.46
CA PHE A 346 -15.33 15.79 14.21
C PHE A 346 -15.42 16.95 13.23
N PRO A 347 -14.32 17.36 12.57
CA PRO A 347 -14.35 18.50 11.67
C PRO A 347 -15.31 18.26 10.49
N PRO A 348 -15.91 19.33 9.92
CA PRO A 348 -16.66 19.21 8.68
C PRO A 348 -15.78 18.68 7.54
N VAL A 349 -16.29 17.68 6.80
CA VAL A 349 -15.57 17.03 5.69
C VAL A 349 -16.41 17.01 4.40
N PRO A 350 -16.79 18.18 3.83
CA PRO A 350 -17.63 18.24 2.63
C PRO A 350 -17.04 17.47 1.43
N TRP A 351 -15.72 17.41 1.35
CA TRP A 351 -14.96 16.64 0.36
C TRP A 351 -15.06 15.12 0.53
N ALA A 352 -15.37 14.66 1.73
CA ALA A 352 -15.53 13.25 2.07
C ALA A 352 -17.00 12.83 1.95
N THR A 353 -17.92 13.69 2.41
CA THR A 353 -19.37 13.46 2.27
C THR A 353 -19.83 13.49 0.81
N SER A 354 -19.11 14.16 -0.09
CA SER A 354 -19.40 14.06 -1.53
C SER A 354 -19.14 12.66 -2.11
N VAL A 355 -18.19 11.89 -1.52
CA VAL A 355 -17.93 10.50 -1.87
C VAL A 355 -18.91 9.57 -1.15
N ALA A 356 -18.99 9.69 0.17
CA ALA A 356 -19.89 8.86 0.99
C ALA A 356 -21.38 9.08 0.69
N LYS A 357 -21.72 10.25 0.13
CA LYS A 357 -23.09 10.71 -0.13
C LYS A 357 -23.91 10.62 1.16
N ASP A 358 -24.96 9.81 1.16
CA ASP A 358 -25.87 9.59 2.27
C ASP A 358 -25.58 8.27 3.04
N PHE A 359 -24.48 7.58 2.69
CA PHE A 359 -24.09 6.32 3.34
C PHE A 359 -23.70 6.55 4.81
N SER A 360 -24.29 5.77 5.71
CA SER A 360 -24.21 5.97 7.17
C SER A 360 -24.17 4.63 7.92
N ASP A 361 -23.47 3.64 7.35
CA ASP A 361 -23.24 2.32 7.95
C ASP A 361 -21.73 2.07 8.12
N LEU A 362 -21.26 2.08 9.37
CA LEU A 362 -19.87 1.82 9.75
C LEU A 362 -19.67 0.41 10.32
N ARG A 363 -20.59 -0.53 10.06
CA ARG A 363 -20.38 -1.94 10.40
C ARG A 363 -19.35 -2.58 9.47
N GLY A 364 -18.81 -3.73 9.88
CA GLY A 364 -17.69 -4.37 9.19
C GLY A 364 -16.34 -3.84 9.64
N GLN A 365 -16.21 -3.57 10.95
CA GLN A 365 -15.01 -2.96 11.51
C GLN A 365 -13.91 -4.01 11.78
N LEU A 366 -12.65 -3.56 11.77
CA LEU A 366 -11.54 -4.34 12.33
C LEU A 366 -11.48 -4.14 13.85
N THR A 367 -12.12 -5.02 14.62
CA THR A 367 -12.17 -4.86 16.08
C THR A 367 -10.79 -4.89 16.73
N ARG A 368 -9.90 -5.75 16.23
CA ARG A 368 -8.48 -5.85 16.55
C ARG A 368 -7.76 -6.61 15.43
N PRO A 369 -6.42 -6.54 15.32
CA PRO A 369 -5.68 -7.37 14.37
C PRO A 369 -6.07 -8.85 14.46
N GLY A 370 -6.46 -9.42 13.32
CA GLY A 370 -6.95 -10.79 13.15
C GLY A 370 -8.45 -10.99 13.37
N VAL A 371 -9.21 -9.94 13.72
CA VAL A 371 -10.67 -10.03 13.97
C VAL A 371 -11.41 -8.92 13.24
N GLU A 372 -11.80 -9.21 12.00
CA GLU A 372 -12.59 -8.33 11.13
C GLU A 372 -14.11 -8.61 11.20
N ASN A 373 -14.89 -7.84 10.44
CA ASN A 373 -16.36 -7.96 10.33
C ASN A 373 -17.11 -7.65 11.64
N GLY A 374 -16.55 -6.75 12.45
CA GLY A 374 -17.13 -6.33 13.72
C GLY A 374 -18.40 -5.48 13.55
N PRO A 375 -19.19 -5.34 14.63
CA PRO A 375 -20.32 -4.43 14.65
C PRO A 375 -19.85 -2.98 14.53
N GLY A 376 -20.75 -2.06 14.27
CA GLY A 376 -20.47 -0.62 14.21
C GLY A 376 -21.73 0.23 14.16
N PRO A 377 -21.59 1.55 14.28
CA PRO A 377 -22.70 2.49 14.13
C PRO A 377 -23.40 2.33 12.79
N GLN A 378 -24.72 2.40 12.81
CA GLN A 378 -25.53 2.50 11.60
C GLN A 378 -26.69 3.46 11.88
N VAL A 379 -26.99 4.32 10.92
CA VAL A 379 -28.21 5.14 10.93
C VAL A 379 -29.05 4.75 9.71
N ILE A 380 -30.30 4.36 9.94
CA ILE A 380 -31.25 4.10 8.86
C ILE A 380 -32.06 5.37 8.68
N GLN A 381 -31.96 5.98 7.50
CA GLN A 381 -32.70 7.22 7.24
C GLN A 381 -34.22 6.95 7.12
N PRO A 382 -35.09 7.91 7.50
CA PRO A 382 -36.54 7.73 7.46
C PRO A 382 -37.10 7.37 6.08
N ASN A 383 -36.44 7.82 5.01
CA ASN A 383 -36.79 7.55 3.62
C ASN A 383 -35.99 6.40 2.99
N HIS A 384 -35.29 5.60 3.81
CA HIS A 384 -34.54 4.46 3.31
C HIS A 384 -35.50 3.39 2.79
N THR A 385 -35.37 3.07 1.51
CA THR A 385 -36.04 1.94 0.89
C THR A 385 -35.01 0.83 0.67
N ASP A 386 -35.27 -0.33 1.26
CA ASP A 386 -34.49 -1.55 1.01
C ASP A 386 -34.49 -1.85 -0.49
N ASP A 387 -33.31 -2.13 -1.07
CA ASP A 387 -33.26 -2.67 -2.43
C ASP A 387 -33.72 -4.14 -2.39
N PRO A 388 -34.90 -4.48 -2.95
CA PRO A 388 -35.41 -5.84 -2.91
C PRO A 388 -34.54 -6.82 -3.71
N LYS A 389 -33.66 -6.33 -4.59
CA LYS A 389 -32.71 -7.13 -5.38
C LYS A 389 -31.41 -7.41 -4.63
N MET A 390 -31.16 -6.73 -3.50
CA MET A 390 -29.94 -6.95 -2.73
C MET A 390 -29.96 -8.34 -2.08
N ARG A 391 -28.98 -9.18 -2.42
CA ARG A 391 -28.82 -10.52 -1.82
C ARG A 391 -28.68 -10.38 -0.30
N ARG A 392 -29.31 -11.29 0.45
CA ARG A 392 -29.28 -11.30 1.93
C ARG A 392 -27.86 -11.20 2.49
N ARG A 393 -26.87 -11.84 1.86
CA ARG A 393 -25.47 -11.81 2.30
C ARG A 393 -24.85 -10.40 2.23
N MET A 394 -25.30 -9.56 1.30
CA MET A 394 -24.85 -8.16 1.16
C MET A 394 -25.34 -7.24 2.28
N LYS A 395 -26.34 -7.68 3.09
CA LYS A 395 -26.84 -6.94 4.25
C LYS A 395 -25.96 -7.11 5.50
N GLY A 396 -24.99 -8.02 5.46
CA GLY A 396 -24.09 -8.32 6.57
C GLY A 396 -22.98 -7.27 6.76
N PRO A 397 -22.36 -7.22 7.96
CA PRO A 397 -21.30 -6.28 8.28
C PRO A 397 -19.93 -6.79 7.76
N MET A 398 -19.77 -6.94 6.45
CA MET A 398 -18.53 -7.47 5.89
C MET A 398 -17.60 -6.33 5.47
N THR A 399 -16.37 -6.36 6.00
CA THR A 399 -15.36 -5.33 5.78
C THR A 399 -14.94 -5.24 4.31
N HIS A 400 -14.81 -6.39 3.64
CA HIS A 400 -14.43 -6.47 2.23
C HIS A 400 -15.51 -5.99 1.25
N PHE A 401 -16.68 -5.57 1.74
CA PHE A 401 -17.63 -4.87 0.87
C PHE A 401 -17.19 -3.42 0.60
N TRP A 402 -16.32 -2.86 1.43
CA TRP A 402 -15.69 -1.56 1.20
C TRP A 402 -14.52 -1.74 0.25
N GLU A 403 -14.76 -1.52 -1.03
CA GLU A 403 -13.78 -1.81 -2.06
C GLU A 403 -13.84 -0.79 -3.18
N TYR A 404 -12.66 -0.38 -3.63
CA TYR A 404 -12.47 0.55 -4.74
C TYR A 404 -11.21 0.19 -5.52
N GLY A 405 -11.17 0.58 -6.79
CA GLY A 405 -10.02 0.36 -7.65
C GLY A 405 -10.08 -0.90 -8.51
N ASN A 406 -11.24 -1.58 -8.59
CA ASN A 406 -11.42 -2.78 -9.42
C ASN A 406 -11.15 -2.58 -10.93
N TRP A 407 -11.07 -1.33 -11.38
CA TRP A 407 -10.85 -0.92 -12.77
C TRP A 407 -9.66 0.05 -12.91
N LEU A 408 -8.81 0.15 -11.88
CA LEU A 408 -7.69 1.08 -11.83
C LEU A 408 -6.41 0.28 -11.59
N ASP A 409 -5.39 0.51 -12.42
CA ASP A 409 -4.08 -0.12 -12.22
C ASP A 409 -3.47 0.32 -10.87
N PRO A 410 -3.33 -0.59 -9.89
CA PRO A 410 -2.84 -0.25 -8.55
C PRO A 410 -1.33 0.06 -8.51
N TYR A 411 -0.58 -0.13 -9.60
CA TYR A 411 0.79 0.34 -9.71
C TYR A 411 0.89 1.84 -9.98
N THR A 412 -0.11 2.42 -10.64
CA THR A 412 -0.10 3.82 -11.06
C THR A 412 -1.21 4.65 -10.42
N ASN A 413 -2.18 4.01 -9.76
CA ASN A 413 -3.30 4.65 -9.08
C ASN A 413 -3.43 4.20 -7.62
N GLY A 414 -2.40 3.60 -7.03
CA GLY A 414 -2.45 3.04 -5.69
C GLY A 414 -2.82 4.10 -4.65
N GLU A 415 -2.19 5.29 -4.75
CA GLU A 415 -2.44 6.39 -3.81
C GLU A 415 -3.88 6.90 -3.96
N ARG A 416 -4.33 7.10 -5.20
CA ARG A 416 -5.70 7.51 -5.53
C ARG A 416 -6.74 6.54 -4.98
N ILE A 417 -6.50 5.23 -5.12
CA ILE A 417 -7.41 4.19 -4.62
C ILE A 417 -7.55 4.29 -3.10
N ARG A 418 -6.43 4.39 -2.37
CA ARG A 418 -6.42 4.57 -0.92
C ARG A 418 -7.18 5.84 -0.52
N ASP A 419 -6.88 6.95 -1.19
CA ASP A 419 -7.45 8.26 -0.86
C ASP A 419 -8.97 8.30 -1.06
N HIS A 420 -9.49 7.66 -2.11
CA HIS A 420 -10.93 7.52 -2.32
C HIS A 420 -11.61 6.76 -1.18
N LEU A 421 -11.00 5.67 -0.70
CA LEU A 421 -11.51 4.89 0.41
C LEU A 421 -11.45 5.66 1.74
N LEU A 422 -10.41 6.47 1.97
CA LEU A 422 -10.33 7.36 3.13
C LEU A 422 -11.48 8.39 3.12
N ARG A 423 -11.78 8.99 1.95
CA ARG A 423 -12.91 9.91 1.78
C ARG A 423 -14.24 9.22 2.07
N ALA A 424 -14.42 7.99 1.61
CA ALA A 424 -15.62 7.22 1.92
C ALA A 424 -15.79 7.01 3.44
N ILE A 425 -14.73 6.59 4.14
CA ILE A 425 -14.76 6.35 5.59
C ILE A 425 -15.05 7.65 6.37
N TYR A 426 -14.32 8.73 6.10
CA TYR A 426 -14.51 10.01 6.80
C TYR A 426 -15.90 10.60 6.53
N GLY A 427 -16.39 10.50 5.30
CA GLY A 427 -17.73 10.96 4.93
C GLY A 427 -18.82 10.17 5.64
N THR A 428 -18.71 8.83 5.68
CA THR A 428 -19.67 7.98 6.39
C THR A 428 -19.64 8.23 7.90
N PHE A 429 -18.46 8.45 8.48
CA PHE A 429 -18.33 8.82 9.89
C PHE A 429 -19.00 10.17 10.19
N SER A 430 -18.79 11.17 9.34
CA SER A 430 -19.48 12.46 9.43
C SER A 430 -21.00 12.30 9.35
N ASN A 431 -21.50 11.49 8.42
CA ASN A 431 -22.93 11.24 8.24
C ASN A 431 -23.56 10.62 9.51
N VAL A 432 -22.93 9.59 10.10
CA VAL A 432 -23.42 8.96 11.34
C VAL A 432 -23.57 9.98 12.47
N LYS A 433 -22.54 10.81 12.71
CA LYS A 433 -22.58 11.84 13.77
C LYS A 433 -23.56 12.97 13.46
N THR A 434 -23.80 13.28 12.19
CA THR A 434 -24.70 14.38 11.80
C THR A 434 -26.16 13.96 11.83
N LEU A 435 -26.46 12.71 11.46
CA LEU A 435 -27.83 12.19 11.42
C LEU A 435 -28.39 11.86 12.81
N GLU A 436 -27.57 11.38 13.74
CA GLU A 436 -27.96 11.08 15.13
C GLU A 436 -26.94 11.69 16.14
N PRO A 437 -26.86 13.04 16.26
CA PRO A 437 -25.79 13.73 16.98
C PRO A 437 -25.77 13.46 18.48
N GLU A 438 -26.93 13.31 19.12
CA GLU A 438 -27.01 13.02 20.55
C GLU A 438 -26.53 11.60 20.87
N LYS A 439 -26.95 10.61 20.06
CA LYS A 439 -26.60 9.20 20.24
C LYS A 439 -25.12 8.93 19.96
N TYR A 440 -24.54 9.60 18.97
CA TYR A 440 -23.14 9.42 18.57
C TYR A 440 -22.22 10.59 18.97
N ALA A 441 -22.62 11.37 19.98
CA ALA A 441 -21.82 12.47 20.51
C ALA A 441 -20.40 12.00 20.91
N ASN A 442 -20.31 10.84 21.57
CA ASN A 442 -19.06 10.27 22.08
C ASN A 442 -18.31 9.37 21.07
N LEU A 443 -18.88 9.15 19.89
CA LEU A 443 -18.27 8.32 18.86
C LEU A 443 -16.99 8.99 18.32
N ALA A 444 -15.89 8.24 18.29
CA ALA A 444 -14.61 8.64 17.74
C ALA A 444 -14.05 7.57 16.77
N LEU A 445 -13.28 8.00 15.77
CA LEU A 445 -12.41 7.10 15.01
C LEU A 445 -11.26 6.67 15.92
N ASP A 446 -11.14 5.38 16.21
CA ASP A 446 -10.03 4.87 17.02
C ASP A 446 -8.81 4.59 16.16
N TRP A 447 -9.04 4.01 14.98
CA TRP A 447 -7.99 3.68 14.05
C TRP A 447 -8.54 3.60 12.62
N VAL A 448 -7.79 4.11 11.66
CA VAL A 448 -8.03 3.96 10.22
C VAL A 448 -6.69 3.57 9.63
N ALA A 449 -6.63 2.51 8.84
CA ALA A 449 -5.41 2.12 8.17
C ALA A 449 -4.99 3.21 7.16
N PHE A 450 -3.71 3.56 7.13
CA PHE A 450 -3.14 4.34 6.02
C PHE A 450 -2.53 3.42 4.93
N VAL A 451 -2.43 2.12 5.24
CA VAL A 451 -2.04 1.05 4.32
C VAL A 451 -3.31 0.31 3.89
N PRO A 452 -3.69 0.30 2.60
CA PRO A 452 -4.83 -0.47 2.17
C PRO A 452 -4.48 -1.96 2.10
N ALA A 453 -5.43 -2.81 2.45
CA ALA A 453 -5.37 -4.22 2.07
C ALA A 453 -5.50 -4.34 0.55
N THR A 454 -4.61 -5.11 -0.07
CA THR A 454 -4.61 -5.26 -1.52
C THR A 454 -5.37 -6.49 -1.99
N GLY A 455 -6.09 -6.33 -3.10
CA GLY A 455 -6.73 -7.40 -3.88
C GLY A 455 -5.76 -8.18 -4.77
N GLU A 456 -6.30 -9.13 -5.54
CA GLU A 456 -5.64 -9.69 -6.73
C GLU A 456 -5.61 -8.64 -7.87
N PHE A 457 -4.61 -8.69 -8.74
CA PHE A 457 -4.47 -7.79 -9.88
C PHE A 457 -3.84 -8.45 -11.10
N ARG A 458 -2.56 -8.81 -11.00
CA ARG A 458 -1.78 -9.42 -12.06
C ARG A 458 -1.32 -10.80 -11.60
N ARG A 459 -1.57 -11.82 -12.44
CA ARG A 459 -1.28 -13.23 -12.15
C ARG A 459 -0.20 -13.74 -13.10
N TYR A 460 0.77 -14.50 -12.61
CA TYR A 460 1.74 -15.15 -13.49
C TYR A 460 1.09 -16.25 -14.31
N LYS A 461 1.66 -16.46 -15.50
CA LYS A 461 1.36 -17.63 -16.31
C LYS A 461 2.46 -18.66 -16.10
N GLY A 462 2.09 -19.76 -15.47
CA GLY A 462 2.93 -20.94 -15.43
C GLY A 462 2.80 -21.79 -16.70
N ASP A 463 3.49 -22.92 -16.72
CA ASP A 463 3.29 -23.91 -17.78
C ASP A 463 1.87 -24.47 -17.78
N TYR A 464 1.21 -24.47 -16.63
CA TYR A 464 -0.23 -24.68 -16.52
C TYR A 464 -0.91 -23.47 -15.91
N VAL A 465 -2.13 -23.25 -16.35
CA VAL A 465 -3.08 -22.32 -15.76
C VAL A 465 -4.22 -23.16 -15.22
N LEU A 466 -4.43 -23.09 -13.91
CA LEU A 466 -5.54 -23.81 -13.29
C LEU A 466 -6.87 -23.20 -13.75
N SER A 467 -7.83 -24.04 -14.07
CA SER A 467 -9.13 -23.62 -14.60
C SER A 467 -10.31 -24.07 -13.75
N GLU A 468 -11.44 -23.40 -13.87
CA GLU A 468 -12.69 -23.80 -13.22
C GLU A 468 -13.05 -25.29 -13.44
N PRO A 469 -13.01 -25.85 -14.67
CA PRO A 469 -13.24 -27.29 -14.87
C PRO A 469 -12.30 -28.19 -14.08
N ASP A 470 -11.00 -27.88 -14.03
CA ASP A 470 -10.03 -28.68 -13.28
C ASP A 470 -10.40 -28.75 -11.79
N ILE A 471 -10.84 -27.61 -11.25
CA ILE A 471 -11.24 -27.46 -9.85
C ILE A 471 -12.55 -28.19 -9.59
N ARG A 472 -13.59 -27.99 -10.41
CA ARG A 472 -14.92 -28.61 -10.24
C ARG A 472 -14.92 -30.12 -10.48
N THR A 473 -13.99 -30.63 -11.28
CA THR A 473 -13.87 -32.07 -11.55
C THR A 473 -12.84 -32.77 -10.66
N HIS A 474 -12.17 -32.03 -9.76
CA HIS A 474 -11.11 -32.55 -8.88
C HIS A 474 -10.02 -33.28 -9.67
N LYS A 475 -9.59 -32.68 -10.78
CA LYS A 475 -8.59 -33.28 -11.66
C LYS A 475 -7.33 -33.63 -10.87
N ALA A 476 -6.91 -34.89 -10.97
CA ALA A 476 -5.64 -35.33 -10.42
C ALA A 476 -4.49 -34.87 -11.31
N PHE A 477 -3.46 -34.30 -10.69
CA PHE A 477 -2.23 -33.90 -11.35
C PHE A 477 -1.07 -34.74 -10.82
N ARG A 478 -0.26 -35.30 -11.72
CA ARG A 478 0.94 -36.09 -11.34
C ARG A 478 1.95 -35.28 -10.55
N ASP A 479 1.95 -33.96 -10.75
CA ASP A 479 2.81 -32.97 -10.13
C ASP A 479 2.02 -32.08 -9.15
N GLY A 480 0.92 -32.60 -8.59
CA GLY A 480 0.16 -31.93 -7.54
C GLY A 480 1.00 -31.72 -6.28
N VAL A 481 1.09 -30.48 -5.80
CA VAL A 481 1.94 -30.11 -4.64
C VAL A 481 1.19 -29.39 -3.52
N VAL A 482 0.01 -28.82 -3.83
CA VAL A 482 -0.83 -28.13 -2.85
C VAL A 482 -2.27 -28.61 -3.00
N THR A 483 -2.95 -28.79 -1.87
CA THR A 483 -4.39 -29.05 -1.81
C THR A 483 -5.09 -27.84 -1.21
N ASN A 484 -6.17 -27.37 -1.84
CA ASN A 484 -6.94 -26.21 -1.40
C ASN A 484 -8.41 -26.57 -1.31
N ASP A 485 -9.05 -26.31 -0.17
CA ASP A 485 -10.47 -26.52 0.10
C ASP A 485 -11.24 -25.21 0.32
N GLY A 486 -10.58 -24.07 0.15
CA GLY A 486 -11.14 -22.74 0.31
C GLY A 486 -12.20 -22.44 -0.75
N ALA A 487 -13.22 -21.70 -0.32
CA ALA A 487 -14.22 -21.12 -1.21
C ALA A 487 -13.63 -19.98 -2.04
N PHE A 488 -14.22 -19.73 -3.21
CA PHE A 488 -13.91 -18.55 -3.99
C PHE A 488 -14.70 -17.35 -3.50
N CYS A 489 -13.98 -16.28 -3.20
CA CYS A 489 -14.52 -14.99 -2.82
C CYS A 489 -14.59 -14.14 -4.08
N LEU A 490 -15.75 -14.11 -4.74
CA LEU A 490 -15.96 -13.39 -6.00
C LEU A 490 -16.58 -12.03 -5.73
N HIS A 491 -15.91 -11.00 -6.22
CA HIS A 491 -16.25 -9.60 -5.96
C HIS A 491 -16.91 -9.02 -7.20
N TYR A 492 -18.06 -8.38 -7.07
CA TYR A 492 -18.75 -7.77 -8.21
C TYR A 492 -18.96 -6.27 -7.95
N PRO A 493 -18.09 -5.40 -8.48
CA PRO A 493 -18.29 -3.96 -8.43
C PRO A 493 -19.48 -3.57 -9.31
N SER A 494 -19.87 -2.30 -9.28
CA SER A 494 -20.79 -1.79 -10.30
C SER A 494 -20.12 -1.91 -11.68
N PRO A 495 -20.81 -2.47 -12.70
CA PRO A 495 -20.25 -2.54 -14.07
C PRO A 495 -19.93 -1.17 -14.66
N ASP A 496 -20.69 -0.16 -14.25
CA ASP A 496 -20.42 1.24 -14.52
C ASP A 496 -20.27 1.96 -13.16
N PRO A 497 -19.04 2.33 -12.76
CA PRO A 497 -18.80 3.08 -11.53
C PRO A 497 -19.50 4.45 -11.52
N SER A 498 -19.73 5.08 -12.68
CA SER A 498 -20.32 6.41 -12.75
C SER A 498 -21.81 6.44 -12.40
N SER A 499 -22.51 5.32 -12.63
CA SER A 499 -23.91 5.14 -12.23
C SER A 499 -24.08 4.48 -10.86
N ALA A 500 -22.99 4.09 -10.19
CA ALA A 500 -23.04 3.52 -8.86
C ALA A 500 -23.48 4.55 -7.82
N LYS A 501 -24.48 4.21 -6.99
CA LYS A 501 -24.81 5.07 -5.83
C LYS A 501 -23.62 5.16 -4.88
N TYR A 502 -22.94 4.06 -4.59
CA TYR A 502 -21.72 4.04 -3.78
C TYR A 502 -20.64 3.27 -4.54
N ASP A 503 -19.66 3.98 -5.10
CA ASP A 503 -18.59 3.39 -5.90
C ASP A 503 -17.47 2.75 -5.07
N PHE A 504 -17.42 3.05 -3.77
CA PHE A 504 -16.55 2.45 -2.76
C PHE A 504 -17.15 1.19 -2.12
N ARG A 505 -18.24 0.66 -2.70
CA ARG A 505 -18.97 -0.52 -2.23
C ARG A 505 -19.12 -1.53 -3.36
N LEU A 506 -18.93 -2.81 -3.06
CA LEU A 506 -19.31 -3.89 -3.97
C LEU A 506 -20.83 -3.86 -4.21
N LYS A 507 -21.21 -4.09 -5.47
CA LYS A 507 -22.62 -4.24 -5.88
C LYS A 507 -23.15 -5.61 -5.48
N ASP A 508 -22.34 -6.64 -5.68
CA ASP A 508 -22.63 -7.99 -5.22
C ASP A 508 -21.34 -8.71 -4.78
N TRP A 509 -21.52 -9.80 -4.06
CA TRP A 509 -20.46 -10.65 -3.57
C TRP A 509 -20.93 -12.09 -3.51
N GLU A 510 -20.10 -13.01 -4.00
CA GLU A 510 -20.36 -14.44 -3.97
C GLU A 510 -19.26 -15.20 -3.24
N TRP A 511 -19.71 -16.20 -2.48
CA TRP A 511 -18.86 -17.15 -1.77
C TRP A 511 -19.17 -18.52 -2.34
N ASP A 512 -18.40 -18.90 -3.36
CA ASP A 512 -18.58 -20.16 -4.08
C ASP A 512 -17.79 -21.28 -3.38
N GLU A 513 -18.50 -22.09 -2.60
CA GLU A 513 -17.98 -23.29 -1.93
C GLU A 513 -17.89 -24.50 -2.87
N ARG A 514 -18.32 -24.35 -4.13
CA ARG A 514 -18.36 -25.40 -5.15
C ARG A 514 -19.19 -26.60 -4.68
N ASP A 515 -18.54 -27.75 -4.47
CA ASP A 515 -19.12 -28.98 -3.91
C ASP A 515 -18.53 -29.33 -2.52
N GLY A 516 -17.84 -28.38 -1.88
CA GLY A 516 -17.23 -28.53 -0.55
C GLY A 516 -15.99 -29.43 -0.52
N LYS A 517 -15.47 -29.87 -1.67
CA LYS A 517 -14.29 -30.73 -1.74
C LYS A 517 -13.02 -29.96 -2.11
N PRO A 518 -11.85 -30.47 -1.70
CA PRO A 518 -10.57 -29.88 -2.06
C PRO A 518 -10.21 -30.11 -3.53
N TYR A 519 -9.39 -29.22 -4.10
CA TYR A 519 -8.75 -29.39 -5.40
C TYR A 519 -7.23 -29.33 -5.28
N THR A 520 -6.53 -29.86 -6.29
CA THR A 520 -5.06 -29.95 -6.30
C THR A 520 -4.49 -28.88 -7.23
N VAL A 521 -3.45 -28.18 -6.77
CA VAL A 521 -2.66 -27.23 -7.57
C VAL A 521 -1.37 -27.93 -8.03
N PRO A 522 -1.11 -28.05 -9.35
CA PRO A 522 0.11 -28.64 -9.85
C PRO A 522 1.30 -27.68 -9.74
N PHE A 523 2.51 -28.22 -9.58
CA PHE A 523 3.75 -27.46 -9.41
C PHE A 523 3.99 -26.47 -10.55
N ARG A 524 3.59 -26.85 -11.77
CA ARG A 524 3.65 -26.01 -12.97
C ARG A 524 2.75 -24.77 -12.99
N CYS A 525 1.95 -24.54 -11.94
CA CYS A 525 1.29 -23.26 -11.69
C CYS A 525 2.13 -22.29 -10.83
N LEU A 526 3.22 -22.79 -10.22
CA LEU A 526 4.00 -22.08 -9.19
C LEU A 526 5.36 -21.56 -9.69
N TYR A 527 5.65 -21.69 -10.99
CA TYR A 527 6.80 -21.07 -11.64
C TYR A 527 6.43 -20.42 -12.97
N SER A 528 7.19 -19.41 -13.38
CA SER A 528 7.00 -18.68 -14.63
C SER A 528 7.25 -19.58 -15.84
N ARG A 529 6.34 -19.58 -16.82
CA ARG A 529 6.51 -20.33 -18.08
C ARG A 529 7.78 -19.95 -18.85
N ASN A 530 8.22 -18.69 -18.78
CA ASN A 530 9.25 -18.15 -19.67
C ASN A 530 10.46 -17.56 -18.95
N VAL A 531 10.49 -17.63 -17.61
CA VAL A 531 11.63 -17.18 -16.80
C VAL A 531 12.08 -18.33 -15.90
N ASP A 532 13.17 -18.99 -16.27
CA ASP A 532 13.54 -20.33 -15.78
C ASP A 532 13.79 -20.42 -14.27
N ASN A 533 14.09 -19.28 -13.64
CA ASN A 533 14.42 -19.22 -12.22
C ASN A 533 13.49 -18.31 -11.41
N LEU A 534 12.27 -18.11 -11.91
CA LEU A 534 11.23 -17.35 -11.22
C LEU A 534 10.10 -18.27 -10.77
N MET A 535 9.97 -18.42 -9.46
CA MET A 535 8.83 -19.05 -8.80
C MET A 535 7.88 -17.98 -8.25
N MET A 536 6.64 -18.36 -7.93
CA MET A 536 5.68 -17.45 -7.31
C MET A 536 4.78 -18.13 -6.27
N ALA A 537 4.41 -17.37 -5.25
CA ALA A 537 3.41 -17.77 -4.26
C ALA A 537 2.54 -16.58 -3.83
N GLY A 538 1.22 -16.79 -3.72
CA GLY A 538 0.27 -15.77 -3.26
C GLY A 538 -0.86 -15.52 -4.26
N LYS A 539 -1.47 -14.33 -4.16
CA LYS A 539 -2.66 -13.95 -4.95
C LYS A 539 -2.41 -13.84 -6.46
N HIS A 540 -1.15 -13.74 -6.86
CA HIS A 540 -0.69 -13.67 -8.24
C HIS A 540 -0.40 -15.04 -8.85
N ILE A 541 -0.86 -16.13 -8.23
CA ILE A 541 -1.03 -17.44 -8.88
C ILE A 541 -2.42 -17.48 -9.49
N ARG A 542 -2.53 -18.05 -10.69
CA ARG A 542 -3.82 -18.38 -11.30
C ARG A 542 -4.24 -19.81 -11.03
#